data_AF-A0A4U2Y5V5-F1
#
_entry.id   AF-A0A4U2Y5V5-F1
#
_cell.length_a   1.000
_cell.length_b   1.000
_cell.length_c   1.000
_cell.angle_alpha   90.00
_cell.angle_beta   90.00
_cell.angle_gamma   90.00
#
_symmetry.space_group_name_H-M   'P 1'
#
loop_
_entity.id
_entity.type
_entity.pdbx_description
1 polymer ?
#
loop_
_entity_poly.entity_id
_entity_poly.type
_entity_poly.pdbx_seq_one_letter_code
_entity_poly.pdbx_strand_id
1 'polypeptide(L)'
;MRKASNKIKWLSMLCMVALIAGCQQETIKPITSENTGKSTETTAKPSPTPAVTPNQETEKEPTTKPFPTASPEEQQKEPLSPYQVLHKIREIEKVKGGTYQGEWKEDEYTFHLPDKDGDRRNARYYERSTHHVKVIGKEGLKYFYHLFDPATYPQTTVEAERIQVNPETWQQMDKIEQKLYTSEDTFHAEWSPNFQAVAYYKGTTEEGQAYIWKVGNDLPSPIKEAAIDRYFFTWSPDSTYLLLDTGTSRHRGGQIYQVANDKMSEPFSYISQFHFSPDSKWAAFSLGSGRVAKEKYGMEDEETEDIWLYDLATMKQEKLLQSDDHTDYFPLEWKSETELLYWKKDYQKNKEEELTVTIPQK
;
A
#
# COMPACT_ATOMS: atom_id res chain seq x y z
N MET A 1 6.82 15.82 59.49
CA MET A 1 6.30 17.12 59.98
C MET A 1 7.24 18.23 59.51
N ARG A 2 6.65 19.29 58.91
CA ARG A 2 7.22 20.62 58.51
C ARG A 2 8.23 20.59 57.33
N LYS A 3 7.84 21.02 56.12
CA LYS A 3 7.62 22.41 55.60
C LYS A 3 8.92 23.24 55.64
N ALA A 4 9.36 24.00 54.64
CA ALA A 4 8.85 24.37 53.30
C ALA A 4 9.92 25.23 52.57
N SER A 5 9.57 25.65 51.33
CA SER A 5 9.99 26.92 50.66
C SER A 5 11.24 26.84 49.76
N ASN A 6 11.32 27.32 48.51
CA ASN A 6 10.44 28.13 47.62
C ASN A 6 10.97 27.92 46.16
N LYS A 7 10.12 27.62 45.16
CA LYS A 7 9.48 28.51 44.14
C LYS A 7 10.43 29.23 43.15
N ILE A 8 9.90 29.37 41.91
CA ILE A 8 10.35 30.17 40.72
C ILE A 8 11.08 29.27 39.70
N LYS A 9 10.60 28.99 38.47
CA LYS A 9 9.76 29.74 37.51
C LYS A 9 9.04 28.77 36.54
N TRP A 10 7.71 28.85 36.48
CA TRP A 10 6.90 28.53 35.31
C TRP A 10 6.76 29.83 34.51
N LEU A 11 7.14 29.86 33.23
CA LEU A 11 6.66 30.81 32.21
C LEU A 11 7.23 30.43 30.82
N SER A 12 6.50 29.62 30.05
CA SER A 12 6.60 29.62 28.57
C SER A 12 5.33 28.98 27.98
N MET A 13 4.21 29.65 28.20
CA MET A 13 2.97 29.43 27.47
C MET A 13 2.33 30.81 27.31
N LEU A 14 1.76 31.07 26.13
CA LEU A 14 1.28 32.36 25.59
C LEU A 14 2.34 33.24 24.91
N CYS A 15 2.45 33.12 23.59
CA CYS A 15 2.56 34.24 22.65
C CYS A 15 2.56 33.72 21.19
N MET A 16 1.37 33.58 20.59
CA MET A 16 1.14 33.78 19.14
C MET A 16 -0.38 33.81 18.89
N VAL A 17 -0.99 34.96 19.19
CA VAL A 17 -2.30 35.35 18.64
C VAL A 17 -2.18 36.81 18.22
N ALA A 18 -2.70 37.09 17.03
CA ALA A 18 -2.90 38.38 16.36
C ALA A 18 -1.78 38.89 15.43
N LEU A 19 -1.99 38.74 14.11
CA LEU A 19 -2.30 39.85 13.18
C LEU A 19 -2.27 39.36 11.72
N ILE A 20 -3.44 39.02 11.17
CA ILE A 20 -3.68 39.17 9.72
C ILE A 20 -5.00 39.93 9.57
N ALA A 21 -4.87 41.25 9.50
CA ALA A 21 -5.93 42.13 9.04
C ALA A 21 -5.60 42.53 7.60
N GLY A 22 -6.58 42.38 6.70
CA GLY A 22 -6.63 43.11 5.43
C GLY A 22 -6.05 42.41 4.21
N CYS A 23 -6.82 41.50 3.61
CA CYS A 23 -6.77 41.31 2.16
C CYS A 23 -8.11 41.79 1.59
N GLN A 24 -8.01 42.80 0.72
CA GLN A 24 -9.13 43.37 0.00
C GLN A 24 -9.72 42.33 -0.96
N GLN A 25 -11.06 42.26 -0.99
CA GLN A 25 -11.81 41.59 -2.04
C GLN A 25 -11.64 42.38 -3.35
N GLU A 26 -10.85 41.85 -4.27
CA GLU A 26 -10.92 42.26 -5.67
C GLU A 26 -12.17 41.65 -6.31
N THR A 27 -12.98 42.53 -6.88
CA THR A 27 -14.23 42.21 -7.57
C THR A 27 -13.89 41.59 -8.93
N ILE A 28 -14.09 40.28 -9.08
CA ILE A 28 -13.94 39.59 -10.36
C ILE A 28 -15.10 40.01 -11.28
N LYS A 29 -14.79 40.74 -12.34
CA LYS A 29 -15.71 40.99 -13.46
C LYS A 29 -15.87 39.70 -14.27
N PRO A 30 -17.09 39.36 -14.73
CA PRO A 30 -17.29 38.22 -15.62
C PRO A 30 -16.70 38.52 -17.00
N ILE A 31 -15.82 37.64 -17.47
CA ILE A 31 -15.34 37.61 -18.85
C ILE A 31 -16.35 36.82 -19.67
N THR A 32 -17.05 37.51 -20.56
CA THR A 32 -17.79 36.94 -21.68
C THR A 32 -16.81 36.41 -22.73
N SER A 33 -16.89 35.13 -23.07
CA SER A 33 -16.21 34.57 -24.25
C SER A 33 -17.23 34.23 -25.34
N GLU A 34 -17.25 35.07 -26.38
CA GLU A 34 -17.72 34.74 -27.73
C GLU A 34 -16.54 34.20 -28.55
N ASN A 35 -16.74 33.07 -29.22
CA ASN A 35 -16.18 32.65 -30.53
C ASN A 35 -16.49 31.16 -30.69
N THR A 36 -17.47 30.72 -31.49
CA THR A 36 -17.59 30.77 -32.96
C THR A 36 -16.43 30.09 -33.69
N GLY A 37 -16.57 28.76 -33.81
CA GLY A 37 -16.30 27.90 -34.97
C GLY A 37 -15.02 28.05 -35.81
N LYS A 38 -14.32 26.93 -36.01
CA LYS A 38 -14.13 26.39 -37.37
C LYS A 38 -13.68 24.93 -37.35
N SER A 39 -14.40 24.12 -38.11
CA SER A 39 -14.08 22.75 -38.50
C SER A 39 -12.96 22.72 -39.54
N THR A 40 -12.04 21.77 -39.43
CA THR A 40 -11.33 21.19 -40.58
C THR A 40 -11.13 19.70 -40.35
N GLU A 41 -11.93 18.97 -41.11
CA GLU A 41 -11.89 17.54 -41.40
C GLU A 41 -10.59 17.21 -42.16
N THR A 42 -9.86 16.17 -41.76
CA THR A 42 -8.79 15.60 -42.60
C THR A 42 -8.87 14.09 -42.56
N THR A 43 -9.42 13.56 -43.64
CA THR A 43 -9.55 12.15 -43.98
C THR A 43 -8.17 11.54 -44.24
N ALA A 44 -7.80 10.51 -43.49
CA ALA A 44 -6.62 9.68 -43.77
C ALA A 44 -7.03 8.27 -44.18
N LYS A 45 -6.37 7.81 -45.24
CA LYS A 45 -6.63 6.64 -46.09
C LYS A 45 -6.07 5.35 -45.47
N PRO A 46 -6.70 4.18 -45.66
CA PRO A 46 -6.24 2.92 -45.07
C PRO A 46 -5.05 2.31 -45.84
N SER A 47 -4.09 1.77 -45.08
CA SER A 47 -2.95 0.98 -45.56
C SER A 47 -3.33 -0.50 -45.76
N PRO A 48 -2.68 -1.21 -46.71
CA PRO A 48 -3.05 -2.56 -47.11
C PRO A 48 -2.42 -3.66 -46.25
N THR A 49 -3.22 -4.71 -46.02
CA THR A 49 -2.87 -6.00 -45.43
C THR A 49 -1.92 -6.81 -46.33
N PRO A 50 -0.87 -7.45 -45.81
CA PRO A 50 -0.10 -8.45 -46.55
C PRO A 50 -0.70 -9.86 -46.43
N ALA A 51 -0.55 -10.61 -47.52
CA ALA A 51 -1.05 -11.95 -47.77
C ALA A 51 -0.34 -13.03 -46.92
N VAL A 52 -1.13 -14.00 -46.45
CA VAL A 52 -0.66 -15.22 -45.77
C VAL A 52 -0.61 -16.37 -46.78
N THR A 53 0.57 -16.97 -46.93
CA THR A 53 0.83 -18.18 -47.72
C THR A 53 0.62 -19.42 -46.85
N PRO A 54 -0.02 -20.50 -47.33
CA PRO A 54 -0.16 -21.74 -46.58
C PRO A 54 1.04 -22.66 -46.81
N ASN A 55 1.77 -23.01 -45.76
CA ASN A 55 2.75 -24.10 -45.79
C ASN A 55 2.09 -25.40 -45.32
N GLN A 56 2.13 -26.39 -46.21
CA GLN A 56 1.87 -27.80 -45.92
C GLN A 56 3.09 -28.38 -45.19
N GLU A 57 2.88 -28.96 -44.00
CA GLU A 57 3.86 -29.84 -43.37
C GLU A 57 3.28 -31.24 -43.18
N THR A 58 4.13 -32.19 -43.56
CA THR A 58 3.89 -33.62 -43.71
C THR A 58 4.00 -34.32 -42.36
N GLU A 59 2.95 -35.05 -41.97
CA GLU A 59 2.98 -36.02 -40.87
C GLU A 59 4.09 -37.07 -41.08
N LYS A 60 5.01 -37.16 -40.11
CA LYS A 60 5.84 -38.34 -39.87
C LYS A 60 5.66 -38.80 -38.44
N GLU A 61 5.10 -39.98 -38.32
CA GLU A 61 4.88 -40.77 -37.12
C GLU A 61 6.21 -41.08 -36.39
N PRO A 62 6.39 -40.76 -35.11
CA PRO A 62 7.56 -41.19 -34.36
C PRO A 62 7.31 -42.56 -33.72
N THR A 63 8.10 -43.54 -34.20
CA THR A 63 8.24 -44.88 -33.61
C THR A 63 8.80 -44.79 -32.18
N THR A 64 8.01 -45.21 -31.20
CA THR A 64 8.40 -45.31 -29.79
C THR A 64 9.35 -46.47 -29.55
N LYS A 65 10.59 -46.17 -29.14
CA LYS A 65 11.48 -47.12 -28.46
C LYS A 65 11.31 -46.98 -26.94
N PRO A 66 11.23 -48.09 -26.17
CA PRO A 66 11.12 -48.02 -24.72
C PRO A 66 12.44 -47.54 -24.10
N PHE A 67 12.37 -46.46 -23.33
CA PHE A 67 13.45 -46.02 -22.44
C PHE A 67 13.55 -46.96 -21.24
N PRO A 68 14.78 -47.28 -20.78
CA PRO A 68 14.98 -48.09 -19.59
C PRO A 68 14.54 -47.31 -18.34
N THR A 69 13.71 -47.95 -17.54
CA THR A 69 13.24 -47.47 -16.23
C THR A 69 14.41 -47.37 -15.26
N ALA A 70 15.03 -46.20 -15.17
CA ALA A 70 15.90 -45.87 -14.05
C ALA A 70 15.01 -45.55 -12.84
N SER A 71 15.19 -46.32 -11.77
CA SER A 71 14.57 -46.07 -10.47
C SER A 71 14.93 -44.66 -10.00
N PRO A 72 13.98 -43.82 -9.54
CA PRO A 72 14.32 -42.50 -9.04
C PRO A 72 15.14 -42.68 -7.77
N GLU A 73 16.43 -42.37 -7.85
CA GLU A 73 17.24 -42.11 -6.67
C GLU A 73 16.56 -41.00 -5.88
N GLU A 74 16.13 -41.35 -4.68
CA GLU A 74 15.53 -40.45 -3.71
C GLU A 74 16.59 -39.42 -3.31
N GLN A 75 16.67 -38.33 -4.07
CA GLN A 75 17.52 -37.20 -3.74
C GLN A 75 17.10 -36.69 -2.36
N GLN A 76 17.95 -36.94 -1.37
CA GLN A 76 17.83 -36.39 -0.03
C GLN A 76 17.83 -34.87 -0.16
N LYS A 77 16.64 -34.27 -0.11
CA LYS A 77 16.47 -32.82 -0.18
C LYS A 77 16.99 -32.23 1.11
N GLU A 78 18.07 -31.47 1.03
CA GLU A 78 18.53 -30.68 2.16
C GLU A 78 17.41 -29.74 2.63
N PRO A 79 17.21 -29.60 3.94
CA PRO A 79 16.20 -28.70 4.48
C PRO A 79 16.54 -27.26 4.08
N LEU A 80 15.55 -26.56 3.53
CA LEU A 80 15.70 -25.17 3.11
C LEU A 80 16.01 -24.27 4.31
N SER A 81 16.87 -23.28 4.09
CA SER A 81 17.15 -22.25 5.10
C SER A 81 15.89 -21.40 5.36
N PRO A 82 15.76 -20.78 6.56
CA PRO A 82 14.65 -19.88 6.85
C PRO A 82 14.44 -18.78 5.79
N TYR A 83 15.53 -18.32 5.17
CA TYR A 83 15.51 -17.36 4.08
C TYR A 83 14.89 -17.92 2.78
N GLN A 84 15.23 -19.17 2.42
CA GLN A 84 14.64 -19.85 1.25
C GLN A 84 13.14 -20.13 1.45
N VAL A 85 12.72 -20.38 2.69
CA VAL A 85 11.30 -20.52 3.04
C VAL A 85 10.58 -19.18 2.92
N LEU A 86 11.15 -18.10 3.47
CA LEU A 86 10.61 -16.75 3.35
C LEU A 86 10.52 -16.29 1.89
N HIS A 87 11.53 -16.60 1.08
CA HIS A 87 11.55 -16.33 -0.36
C HIS A 87 10.43 -17.08 -1.08
N LYS A 88 10.23 -18.37 -0.81
CA LYS A 88 9.11 -19.15 -1.37
C LYS A 88 7.75 -18.63 -0.91
N ILE A 89 7.63 -18.22 0.33
CA ILE A 89 6.41 -17.59 0.85
C ILE A 89 6.15 -16.28 0.10
N ARG A 90 7.17 -15.45 -0.11
CA ARG A 90 7.07 -14.21 -0.90
C ARG A 90 6.75 -14.44 -2.38
N GLU A 91 7.26 -15.51 -2.99
CA GLU A 91 6.85 -15.96 -4.34
C GLU A 91 5.37 -16.35 -4.38
N ILE A 92 4.86 -16.99 -3.33
CA ILE A 92 3.43 -17.31 -3.16
C ILE A 92 2.61 -16.03 -2.86
N GLU A 93 3.19 -15.03 -2.17
CA GLU A 93 2.54 -13.76 -1.81
C GLU A 93 2.45 -12.77 -2.98
N LYS A 94 3.41 -12.76 -3.92
CA LYS A 94 3.32 -11.99 -5.19
C LYS A 94 2.04 -12.28 -5.97
N VAL A 95 1.42 -13.44 -5.73
CA VAL A 95 0.18 -13.88 -6.36
C VAL A 95 -1.09 -13.37 -5.64
N LYS A 96 -0.99 -12.82 -4.41
CA LYS A 96 -2.16 -12.47 -3.57
C LYS A 96 -2.09 -11.17 -2.75
N GLY A 97 -1.02 -10.38 -2.82
CA GLY A 97 -0.99 -9.04 -2.23
C GLY A 97 -1.08 -8.98 -0.69
N GLY A 98 -0.37 -9.87 0.02
CA GLY A 98 -0.31 -9.85 1.50
C GLY A 98 0.85 -9.02 2.06
N THR A 99 0.65 -8.39 3.21
CA THR A 99 1.69 -7.70 4.00
C THR A 99 2.08 -8.53 5.22
N TYR A 100 3.38 -8.73 5.44
CA TYR A 100 3.91 -9.42 6.61
C TYR A 100 3.75 -8.57 7.89
N GLN A 101 3.04 -9.09 8.89
CA GLN A 101 3.03 -8.58 10.26
C GLN A 101 3.06 -9.80 11.20
N GLY A 102 4.14 -10.02 11.94
CA GLY A 102 4.24 -11.18 12.83
C GLY A 102 5.14 -10.92 14.04
N GLU A 103 4.73 -11.41 15.20
CA GLU A 103 5.55 -11.50 16.41
C GLU A 103 6.42 -12.76 16.37
N TRP A 104 7.65 -12.65 16.89
CA TRP A 104 8.64 -13.72 16.90
C TRP A 104 8.47 -14.64 18.11
N LYS A 105 8.38 -15.96 17.86
CA LYS A 105 8.68 -17.02 18.83
C LYS A 105 9.65 -18.00 18.18
N GLU A 106 10.56 -18.58 18.97
CA GLU A 106 11.76 -19.31 18.51
C GLU A 106 11.54 -20.40 17.44
N ASP A 107 10.31 -20.91 17.24
CA ASP A 107 9.98 -21.99 16.28
C ASP A 107 8.74 -21.77 15.40
N GLU A 108 8.07 -20.61 15.48
CA GLU A 108 6.83 -20.35 14.75
C GLU A 108 6.87 -19.00 14.01
N TYR A 109 6.51 -19.01 12.73
CA TYR A 109 6.29 -17.79 11.96
C TYR A 109 4.80 -17.58 11.78
N THR A 110 4.27 -16.44 12.22
CA THR A 110 2.88 -16.05 11.95
C THR A 110 2.86 -15.02 10.83
N PHE A 111 2.02 -15.23 9.83
CA PHE A 111 1.77 -14.31 8.74
C PHE A 111 0.27 -14.14 8.52
N HIS A 112 -0.16 -12.91 8.29
CA HIS A 112 -1.55 -12.59 7.98
C HIS A 112 -1.68 -12.43 6.46
N LEU A 113 -2.52 -13.25 5.83
CA LEU A 113 -2.88 -13.04 4.43
C LEU A 113 -4.30 -12.48 4.36
N PRO A 114 -4.55 -11.40 3.59
CA PRO A 114 -5.90 -11.03 3.25
C PRO A 114 -6.55 -12.15 2.44
N ASP A 115 -7.79 -12.52 2.77
CA ASP A 115 -8.59 -13.40 1.91
C ASP A 115 -8.99 -12.67 0.62
N LYS A 116 -9.51 -13.39 -0.38
CA LYS A 116 -10.12 -12.80 -1.59
C LYS A 116 -11.21 -11.78 -1.26
N ASP A 117 -11.84 -11.90 -0.09
CA ASP A 117 -12.90 -11.04 0.40
C ASP A 117 -12.38 -9.90 1.31
N GLY A 118 -11.06 -9.70 1.40
CA GLY A 118 -10.45 -8.62 2.20
C GLY A 118 -10.48 -8.84 3.72
N ASP A 119 -10.94 -9.99 4.22
CA ASP A 119 -11.00 -10.27 5.65
C ASP A 119 -9.61 -10.58 6.23
N ARG A 120 -9.09 -9.68 7.07
CA ARG A 120 -7.76 -9.76 7.73
C ARG A 120 -7.68 -10.79 8.87
N ARG A 121 -8.76 -11.54 9.15
CA ARG A 121 -8.86 -12.45 10.31
C ARG A 121 -8.29 -13.85 10.09
N ASN A 122 -7.77 -14.16 8.90
CA ASN A 122 -7.10 -15.44 8.64
C ASN A 122 -5.60 -15.33 8.94
N ALA A 123 -5.17 -15.91 10.06
CA ALA A 123 -3.76 -16.04 10.40
C ALA A 123 -3.22 -17.37 9.88
N ARG A 124 -2.08 -17.33 9.20
CA ARG A 124 -1.35 -18.52 8.76
C ARG A 124 -0.08 -18.65 9.60
N TYR A 125 0.19 -19.87 10.07
CA TYR A 125 1.31 -20.20 10.95
C TYR A 125 2.20 -21.18 10.21
N TYR A 126 3.47 -20.87 10.04
CA TYR A 126 4.47 -21.82 9.58
C TYR A 126 5.21 -22.40 10.78
N GLU A 127 5.07 -23.70 10.96
CA GLU A 127 5.73 -24.47 12.01
C GLU A 127 7.02 -25.06 11.44
N ARG A 128 8.16 -24.55 11.88
CA ARG A 128 9.47 -24.88 11.31
C ARG A 128 9.85 -26.34 11.50
N SER A 129 9.47 -26.93 12.63
CA SER A 129 9.79 -28.33 12.97
C SER A 129 9.10 -29.33 12.05
N THR A 130 7.94 -28.97 11.49
CA THR A 130 7.12 -29.89 10.69
C THR A 130 6.97 -29.45 9.23
N HIS A 131 7.44 -28.26 8.86
CA HIS A 131 7.26 -27.64 7.54
C HIS A 131 5.78 -27.48 7.12
N HIS A 132 4.85 -27.50 8.08
CA HIS A 132 3.44 -27.28 7.81
C HIS A 132 3.09 -25.80 7.91
N VAL A 133 2.20 -25.35 7.02
CA VAL A 133 1.45 -24.11 7.21
C VAL A 133 0.09 -24.46 7.79
N LYS A 134 -0.21 -24.00 9.01
CA LYS A 134 -1.53 -24.05 9.63
C LYS A 134 -2.29 -22.78 9.26
N VAL A 135 -3.48 -22.89 8.69
CA VAL A 135 -4.37 -21.73 8.50
C VAL A 135 -5.44 -21.76 9.59
N ILE A 136 -5.53 -20.69 10.38
CA ILE A 136 -6.60 -20.49 11.37
C ILE A 136 -7.61 -19.51 10.77
N GLY A 137 -8.77 -20.04 10.41
CA GLY A 137 -9.94 -19.25 10.02
C GLY A 137 -10.95 -19.09 11.17
N LYS A 138 -12.01 -18.31 10.89
CA LYS A 138 -13.05 -17.84 11.84
C LYS A 138 -13.74 -18.95 12.65
N GLU A 139 -13.79 -20.19 12.17
CA GLU A 139 -14.52 -21.29 12.82
C GLU A 139 -13.65 -22.27 13.62
N GLY A 140 -12.34 -22.04 13.71
CA GLY A 140 -11.44 -22.92 14.47
C GLY A 140 -11.17 -24.27 13.79
N LEU A 141 -9.90 -24.48 13.41
CA LEU A 141 -9.29 -25.68 12.80
C LEU A 141 -9.56 -25.88 11.29
N LYS A 142 -8.67 -26.44 10.47
CA LYS A 142 -7.19 -26.56 10.42
C LYS A 142 -6.91 -27.09 9.00
N TYR A 143 -6.56 -26.22 8.07
CA TYR A 143 -5.97 -26.70 6.81
C TYR A 143 -4.46 -26.80 7.03
N PHE A 144 -3.93 -28.01 6.86
CA PHE A 144 -2.50 -28.27 6.81
C PHE A 144 -2.11 -28.29 5.33
N TYR A 145 -1.43 -27.25 4.90
CA TYR A 145 -0.78 -27.29 3.59
C TYR A 145 0.65 -27.75 3.81
N HIS A 146 1.02 -28.86 3.18
CA HIS A 146 2.42 -29.14 2.94
C HIS A 146 2.86 -28.18 1.83
N LEU A 147 3.70 -27.19 2.15
CA LEU A 147 4.23 -26.20 1.20
C LEU A 147 4.92 -26.80 -0.04
N PHE A 148 5.14 -28.11 -0.02
CA PHE A 148 5.86 -28.87 -1.03
C PHE A 148 5.05 -30.04 -1.61
N ASP A 149 3.75 -30.15 -1.31
CA ASP A 149 2.84 -31.06 -2.00
C ASP A 149 1.94 -30.27 -2.98
N PRO A 150 2.28 -30.29 -4.29
CA PRO A 150 1.52 -29.60 -5.32
C PRO A 150 0.05 -30.02 -5.39
N ALA A 151 -0.30 -31.21 -4.89
CA ALA A 151 -1.67 -31.73 -4.94
C ALA A 151 -2.64 -31.01 -3.98
N THR A 152 -2.11 -30.27 -3.00
CA THR A 152 -2.93 -29.59 -1.98
C THR A 152 -3.31 -28.15 -2.33
N TYR A 153 -2.77 -27.61 -3.43
CA TYR A 153 -3.13 -26.28 -3.91
C TYR A 153 -4.34 -26.39 -4.85
N PRO A 154 -5.43 -25.62 -4.64
CA PRO A 154 -6.43 -25.48 -5.69
C PRO A 154 -5.69 -25.00 -6.94
N GLN A 155 -5.83 -25.74 -8.06
CA GLN A 155 -5.21 -25.43 -9.35
C GLN A 155 -5.81 -24.14 -9.92
N THR A 156 -5.52 -23.01 -9.29
CA THR A 156 -5.60 -21.71 -9.94
C THR A 156 -4.28 -21.59 -10.67
N THR A 157 -4.31 -21.81 -11.98
CA THR A 157 -3.17 -21.55 -12.86
C THR A 157 -2.96 -20.04 -12.89
N VAL A 158 -2.29 -19.51 -11.89
CA VAL A 158 -1.80 -18.13 -11.92
C VAL A 158 -0.53 -18.19 -12.73
N GLU A 159 -0.50 -17.50 -13.87
CA GLU A 159 0.73 -17.23 -14.58
C GLU A 159 1.61 -16.39 -13.66
N ALA A 160 2.53 -17.05 -12.95
CA ALA A 160 3.49 -16.35 -12.11
C ALA A 160 4.37 -15.51 -13.04
N GLU A 161 4.17 -14.19 -13.00
CA GLU A 161 5.03 -13.26 -13.70
C GLU A 161 6.43 -13.38 -13.09
N ARG A 162 7.34 -14.04 -13.81
CA ARG A 162 8.73 -14.20 -13.37
C ARG A 162 9.43 -12.86 -13.56
N ILE A 163 9.45 -12.06 -12.50
CA ILE A 163 10.30 -10.86 -12.44
C ILE A 163 11.76 -11.33 -12.49
N GLN A 164 12.42 -11.14 -13.63
CA GLN A 164 13.85 -11.38 -13.74
C GLN A 164 14.60 -10.23 -13.06
N VAL A 165 15.12 -10.50 -11.86
CA VAL A 165 16.01 -9.57 -11.16
C VAL A 165 17.45 -9.93 -11.53
N ASN A 166 18.26 -8.93 -11.87
CA ASN A 166 19.70 -9.14 -12.10
C ASN A 166 20.32 -9.77 -10.83
N PRO A 167 21.13 -10.85 -10.95
CA PRO A 167 21.84 -11.46 -9.81
C PRO A 167 22.57 -10.46 -8.90
N GLU A 168 23.16 -9.40 -9.47
CA GLU A 168 23.84 -8.35 -8.69
C GLU A 168 22.85 -7.56 -7.81
N THR A 169 21.71 -7.17 -8.38
CA THR A 169 20.62 -6.50 -7.65
C THR A 169 20.11 -7.39 -6.52
N TRP A 170 19.97 -8.69 -6.78
CA TRP A 170 19.54 -9.66 -5.77
C TRP A 170 20.54 -9.75 -4.60
N GLN A 171 21.84 -9.81 -4.88
CA GLN A 171 22.88 -9.79 -3.84
C GLN A 171 22.85 -8.50 -3.00
N GLN A 172 22.57 -7.37 -3.63
CA GLN A 172 22.45 -6.09 -2.92
C GLN A 172 21.20 -6.05 -2.03
N MET A 173 20.07 -6.56 -2.52
CA MET A 173 18.85 -6.70 -1.73
C MET A 173 19.09 -7.62 -0.52
N ASP A 174 19.68 -8.80 -0.72
CA ASP A 174 20.00 -9.74 0.37
C ASP A 174 20.90 -9.10 1.44
N LYS A 175 21.93 -8.34 1.01
CA LYS A 175 22.78 -7.57 1.93
C LYS A 175 21.98 -6.55 2.75
N ILE A 176 21.00 -5.86 2.14
CA ILE A 176 20.13 -4.91 2.84
C ILE A 176 19.26 -5.66 3.84
N GLU A 177 18.61 -6.74 3.42
CA GLU A 177 17.73 -7.54 4.28
C GLU A 177 18.46 -8.11 5.48
N GLN A 178 19.63 -8.72 5.28
CA GLN A 178 20.45 -9.24 6.38
C GLN A 178 20.76 -8.15 7.41
N LYS A 179 21.08 -6.93 6.98
CA LYS A 179 21.33 -5.81 7.89
C LYS A 179 20.06 -5.35 8.62
N LEU A 180 18.94 -5.26 7.93
CA LEU A 180 17.67 -4.86 8.56
C LEU A 180 17.19 -5.88 9.59
N TYR A 181 17.26 -7.18 9.28
CA TYR A 181 16.78 -8.26 10.16
C TYR A 181 17.72 -8.59 11.32
N THR A 182 18.99 -8.18 11.27
CA THR A 182 19.93 -8.32 12.39
C THR A 182 19.94 -7.11 13.32
N SER A 183 19.24 -6.02 12.96
CA SER A 183 19.17 -4.80 13.76
C SER A 183 17.99 -4.86 14.72
N GLU A 184 18.26 -4.88 16.04
CA GLU A 184 17.21 -4.93 17.08
C GLU A 184 16.35 -3.65 17.13
N ASP A 185 16.81 -2.57 16.53
CA ASP A 185 16.18 -1.24 16.53
C ASP A 185 15.47 -0.90 15.21
N THR A 186 15.30 -1.87 14.30
CA THR A 186 14.64 -1.67 13.01
C THR A 186 13.25 -2.28 12.98
N PHE A 187 12.26 -1.48 12.57
CA PHE A 187 10.85 -1.86 12.55
C PHE A 187 10.20 -1.46 11.22
N HIS A 188 9.07 -2.11 10.92
CA HIS A 188 8.19 -1.77 9.79
C HIS A 188 8.92 -1.63 8.45
N ALA A 189 9.87 -2.51 8.13
CA ALA A 189 10.56 -2.45 6.84
C ALA A 189 9.60 -2.86 5.70
N GLU A 190 9.49 -2.01 4.67
CA GLU A 190 8.62 -2.21 3.52
C GLU A 190 9.35 -1.90 2.21
N TRP A 191 9.46 -2.92 1.36
CA TRP A 191 10.04 -2.80 0.02
C TRP A 191 9.07 -2.09 -0.92
N SER A 192 9.60 -1.19 -1.72
CA SER A 192 8.92 -0.66 -2.91
C SER A 192 8.50 -1.78 -3.87
N PRO A 193 7.38 -1.63 -4.60
CA PRO A 193 6.90 -2.62 -5.56
C PRO A 193 7.94 -3.06 -6.61
N ASN A 194 8.81 -2.15 -7.04
CA ASN A 194 9.87 -2.43 -8.01
C ASN A 194 11.18 -2.96 -7.37
N PHE A 195 11.20 -3.15 -6.05
CA PHE A 195 12.35 -3.61 -5.26
C PHE A 195 13.62 -2.76 -5.41
N GLN A 196 13.51 -1.48 -5.77
CA GLN A 196 14.66 -0.57 -5.89
C GLN A 196 14.95 0.19 -4.59
N ALA A 197 14.03 0.17 -3.63
CA ALA A 197 14.21 0.77 -2.31
C ALA A 197 13.41 0.05 -1.23
N VAL A 198 13.86 0.14 0.01
CA VAL A 198 13.12 -0.25 1.22
C VAL A 198 13.01 0.94 2.16
N ALA A 199 11.80 1.23 2.62
CA ALA A 199 11.55 2.18 3.69
C ALA A 199 11.48 1.43 5.02
N TYR A 200 11.98 2.00 6.10
CA TYR A 200 11.90 1.39 7.42
C TYR A 200 12.02 2.43 8.52
N TYR A 201 11.60 2.06 9.72
CA TYR A 201 11.73 2.88 10.92
C TYR A 201 12.90 2.38 11.75
N LYS A 202 13.74 3.28 12.26
CA LYS A 202 14.87 2.93 13.13
C LYS A 202 14.83 3.71 14.43
N GLY A 203 14.98 3.03 15.57
CA GLY A 203 15.04 3.61 16.91
C GLY A 203 13.90 3.16 17.81
N THR A 204 13.71 3.84 18.93
CA THR A 204 12.63 3.53 19.87
C THR A 204 11.31 4.14 19.41
N THR A 205 10.22 3.85 20.13
CA THR A 205 8.91 4.45 19.87
C THR A 205 8.86 5.96 20.14
N GLU A 206 9.83 6.50 20.87
CA GLU A 206 9.89 7.92 21.26
C GLU A 206 10.95 8.71 20.48
N GLU A 207 12.01 8.05 20.00
CA GLU A 207 13.19 8.70 19.40
C GLU A 207 13.56 8.15 18.02
N GLY A 208 12.68 7.39 17.38
CA GLY A 208 12.98 6.79 16.09
C GLY A 208 12.76 7.73 14.91
N GLN A 209 13.27 7.30 13.76
CA GLN A 209 13.30 8.07 12.53
C GLN A 209 13.05 7.16 11.33
N ALA A 210 12.35 7.69 10.32
CA ALA A 210 12.18 7.01 9.04
C ALA A 210 13.46 7.06 8.20
N TYR A 211 13.78 5.94 7.57
CA TYR A 211 14.90 5.78 6.65
C TYR A 211 14.42 5.17 5.34
N ILE A 212 15.16 5.47 4.27
CA ILE A 212 15.05 4.79 2.99
C ILE A 212 16.41 4.25 2.57
N TRP A 213 16.45 2.98 2.14
CA TRP A 213 17.64 2.35 1.58
C TRP A 213 17.40 1.99 0.12
N LYS A 214 18.02 2.75 -0.78
CA LYS A 214 18.00 2.48 -2.23
C LYS A 214 19.00 1.37 -2.56
N VAL A 215 18.60 0.42 -3.40
CA VAL A 215 19.47 -0.66 -3.87
C VAL A 215 20.66 -0.06 -4.63
N GLY A 216 21.85 -0.61 -4.40
CA GLY A 216 23.11 -0.05 -4.91
C GLY A 216 23.77 0.97 -3.98
N ASN A 217 23.05 1.54 -3.01
CA ASN A 217 23.66 2.40 -2.00
C ASN A 217 24.27 1.57 -0.87
N ASP A 218 25.45 1.98 -0.39
CA ASP A 218 26.13 1.30 0.72
C ASP A 218 25.46 1.50 2.09
N LEU A 219 24.75 2.62 2.24
CA LEU A 219 24.12 3.04 3.48
C LEU A 219 22.71 3.61 3.23
N PRO A 220 21.79 3.43 4.20
CA PRO A 220 20.47 4.05 4.17
C PRO A 220 20.57 5.56 4.39
N SER A 221 19.56 6.30 3.91
CA SER A 221 19.43 7.74 4.09
C SER A 221 18.24 8.06 4.99
N PRO A 222 18.36 8.98 5.97
CA PRO A 222 17.23 9.41 6.76
C PRO A 222 16.25 10.19 5.88
N ILE A 223 14.96 9.93 6.04
CA ILE A 223 13.90 10.74 5.43
C ILE A 223 13.77 12.02 6.26
N LYS A 224 14.34 13.11 5.77
CA LYS A 224 14.35 14.41 6.45
C LYS A 224 12.93 15.00 6.47
N GLU A 225 12.66 15.85 7.46
CA GLU A 225 11.37 16.57 7.59
C GLU A 225 10.14 15.66 7.86
N ALA A 226 10.37 14.38 8.07
CA ALA A 226 9.36 13.47 8.60
C ALA A 226 9.03 13.89 10.05
N ALA A 227 7.73 14.07 10.35
CA ALA A 227 7.24 14.49 11.65
C ALA A 227 7.38 13.37 12.69
N ILE A 228 8.21 13.55 13.73
CA ILE A 228 8.58 12.50 14.70
C ILE A 228 7.34 11.74 15.22
N ASP A 229 7.16 10.51 14.74
CA ASP A 229 6.12 9.58 15.17
C ASP A 229 6.48 8.15 14.71
N ARG A 230 5.72 7.16 15.15
CA ARG A 230 5.79 5.79 14.65
C ARG A 230 5.17 5.75 13.24
N TYR A 231 5.99 5.44 12.24
CA TYR A 231 5.52 5.32 10.86
C TYR A 231 5.17 3.88 10.48
N PHE A 232 4.07 3.79 9.75
CA PHE A 232 3.81 2.73 8.80
C PHE A 232 4.07 3.27 7.40
N PHE A 233 4.43 2.37 6.50
CA PHE A 233 4.77 2.72 5.13
C PHE A 233 3.69 2.21 4.20
N THR A 234 3.48 2.91 3.09
CA THR A 234 2.66 2.40 1.99
C THR A 234 3.20 3.01 0.71
N TRP A 235 3.61 2.15 -0.21
CA TRP A 235 4.17 2.58 -1.49
C TRP A 235 3.09 2.86 -2.54
N SER A 236 3.33 3.85 -3.39
CA SER A 236 2.60 3.98 -4.65
C SER A 236 2.93 2.80 -5.58
N PRO A 237 2.01 2.36 -6.45
CA PRO A 237 2.23 1.22 -7.34
C PRO A 237 3.50 1.33 -8.21
N ASP A 238 3.80 2.52 -8.71
CA ASP A 238 4.99 2.83 -9.50
C ASP A 238 6.28 3.03 -8.68
N SER A 239 6.22 2.90 -7.34
CA SER A 239 7.35 3.09 -6.41
C SER A 239 7.93 4.52 -6.37
N THR A 240 7.24 5.52 -6.89
CA THR A 240 7.76 6.91 -6.92
C THR A 240 7.38 7.72 -5.68
N TYR A 241 6.32 7.34 -5.00
CA TYR A 241 5.83 7.96 -3.76
C TYR A 241 5.74 6.94 -2.63
N LEU A 242 5.90 7.46 -1.42
CA LEU A 242 5.79 6.72 -0.18
C LEU A 242 4.92 7.52 0.78
N LEU A 243 3.84 6.94 1.26
CA LEU A 243 3.10 7.46 2.40
C LEU A 243 3.83 7.07 3.68
N LEU A 244 4.15 8.07 4.50
CA LEU A 244 4.54 7.93 5.89
C LEU A 244 3.27 8.12 6.73
N ASP A 245 2.66 6.99 7.09
CA ASP A 245 1.40 6.93 7.82
C ASP A 245 1.68 6.88 9.34
N THR A 246 1.04 7.74 10.11
CA THR A 246 1.20 7.84 11.57
C THR A 246 -0.12 7.69 12.33
N GLY A 247 -0.01 7.42 13.63
CA GLY A 247 -1.15 7.21 14.53
C GLY A 247 -1.51 5.73 14.71
N THR A 248 -2.46 5.49 15.63
CA THR A 248 -2.94 4.14 15.96
C THR A 248 -4.47 4.04 16.04
N SER A 249 -5.18 5.18 16.00
CA SER A 249 -6.63 5.22 15.88
C SER A 249 -7.05 5.34 14.42
N ARG A 250 -8.35 5.58 14.19
CA ARG A 250 -8.85 5.90 12.86
C ARG A 250 -8.48 7.30 12.39
N HIS A 251 -8.13 8.21 13.30
CA HIS A 251 -7.49 9.48 12.94
C HIS A 251 -6.01 9.23 12.70
N ARG A 252 -5.62 9.38 11.44
CA ARG A 252 -4.26 9.12 10.97
C ARG A 252 -3.58 10.44 10.62
N GLY A 253 -2.27 10.45 10.77
CA GLY A 253 -1.41 11.47 10.17
C GLY A 253 -0.74 10.90 8.92
N GLY A 254 -0.43 11.76 7.96
CA GLY A 254 0.22 11.38 6.71
C GLY A 254 1.21 12.43 6.26
N GLN A 255 2.31 11.97 5.67
CA GLN A 255 3.17 12.76 4.79
C GLN A 255 3.50 11.93 3.55
N ILE A 256 3.56 12.57 2.38
CA ILE A 256 4.00 11.93 1.14
C ILE A 256 5.45 12.29 0.89
N TYR A 257 6.29 11.26 0.74
CA TYR A 257 7.67 11.39 0.35
C TYR A 257 7.85 10.99 -1.12
N GLN A 258 8.42 11.89 -1.92
CA GLN A 258 8.76 11.67 -3.32
C GLN A 258 10.22 11.18 -3.43
N VAL A 259 10.40 9.94 -3.86
CA VAL A 259 11.68 9.23 -3.75
C VAL A 259 12.76 9.78 -4.69
N ALA A 260 12.37 10.29 -5.85
CA ALA A 260 13.31 10.71 -6.90
C ALA A 260 14.13 11.94 -6.51
N ASN A 261 13.55 12.87 -5.75
CA ASN A 261 14.13 14.16 -5.41
C ASN A 261 14.17 14.44 -3.90
N ASP A 262 13.90 13.42 -3.09
CA ASP A 262 13.86 13.47 -1.62
C ASP A 262 12.95 14.59 -1.08
N LYS A 263 11.83 14.86 -1.77
CA LYS A 263 10.88 15.91 -1.39
C LYS A 263 9.80 15.35 -0.47
N MET A 264 9.53 16.05 0.64
CA MET A 264 8.45 15.74 1.56
C MET A 264 7.25 16.68 1.36
N SER A 265 6.03 16.18 1.55
CA SER A 265 4.85 17.02 1.64
C SER A 265 4.70 17.65 3.02
N GLU A 266 3.89 18.70 3.11
CA GLU A 266 3.36 19.14 4.40
C GLU A 266 2.59 17.97 5.07
N PRO A 267 2.63 17.87 6.41
CA PRO A 267 1.79 16.94 7.15
C PRO A 267 0.30 17.19 6.90
N PHE A 268 -0.46 16.12 6.79
CA PHE A 268 -1.91 16.15 6.71
C PHE A 268 -2.52 15.09 7.63
N SER A 269 -3.78 15.29 8.02
CA SER A 269 -4.57 14.24 8.67
C SER A 269 -5.40 13.50 7.63
N TYR A 270 -5.89 12.33 7.97
CA TYR A 270 -6.97 11.62 7.26
C TYR A 270 -7.67 10.64 8.20
N ILE A 271 -8.83 10.15 7.76
CA ILE A 271 -9.62 9.17 8.51
C ILE A 271 -9.56 7.82 7.81
N SER A 272 -9.27 6.80 8.61
CA SER A 272 -9.26 5.37 8.26
C SER A 272 -8.22 4.95 7.22
N GLN A 273 -8.44 5.17 5.93
CA GLN A 273 -7.64 4.58 4.86
C GLN A 273 -7.19 5.60 3.82
N PHE A 274 -6.05 5.30 3.17
CA PHE A 274 -5.43 6.08 2.12
C PHE A 274 -5.09 5.15 0.95
N HIS A 275 -5.57 5.47 -0.25
CA HIS A 275 -5.45 4.59 -1.41
C HIS A 275 -4.79 5.29 -2.59
N PHE A 276 -3.58 4.87 -2.93
CA PHE A 276 -2.95 5.26 -4.19
C PHE A 276 -3.76 4.77 -5.40
N SER A 277 -3.90 5.62 -6.41
CA SER A 277 -4.45 5.21 -7.70
C SER A 277 -3.48 4.25 -8.42
N PRO A 278 -3.97 3.36 -9.30
CA PRO A 278 -3.12 2.41 -10.03
C PRO A 278 -2.03 3.08 -10.87
N ASP A 279 -2.28 4.29 -11.36
CA ASP A 279 -1.34 5.08 -12.17
C ASP A 279 -0.45 6.03 -11.33
N SER A 280 -0.54 5.97 -10.00
CA SER A 280 0.20 6.82 -9.06
C SER A 280 0.09 8.34 -9.31
N LYS A 281 -0.99 8.80 -9.95
CA LYS A 281 -1.25 10.25 -10.10
C LYS A 281 -2.03 10.82 -8.93
N TRP A 282 -2.88 10.00 -8.33
CA TRP A 282 -3.81 10.39 -7.27
C TRP A 282 -3.66 9.49 -6.05
N ALA A 283 -4.16 9.98 -4.93
CA ALA A 283 -4.58 9.12 -3.84
C ALA A 283 -5.92 9.60 -3.27
N ALA A 284 -6.74 8.65 -2.81
CA ALA A 284 -8.04 8.94 -2.21
C ALA A 284 -8.03 8.62 -0.71
N PHE A 285 -8.64 9.49 0.08
CA PHE A 285 -8.74 9.36 1.53
C PHE A 285 -9.97 10.11 2.07
N SER A 286 -10.38 9.83 3.30
CA SER A 286 -11.47 10.55 3.98
C SER A 286 -10.95 11.64 4.91
N LEU A 287 -11.71 12.73 5.04
CA LEU A 287 -11.52 13.76 6.07
C LEU A 287 -12.82 14.12 6.75
N GLY A 288 -12.74 14.56 8.00
CA GLY A 288 -13.87 15.16 8.70
C GLY A 288 -14.41 16.36 7.93
N SER A 289 -15.72 16.39 7.73
CA SER A 289 -16.41 17.43 6.98
C SER A 289 -16.61 18.72 7.80
N GLY A 290 -16.35 18.67 9.12
CA GLY A 290 -16.73 19.70 10.08
C GLY A 290 -18.22 19.73 10.40
N ARG A 291 -19.01 18.74 9.94
CA ARG A 291 -20.46 18.66 10.19
C ARG A 291 -20.75 17.54 11.16
N VAL A 292 -21.27 17.88 12.33
CA VAL A 292 -21.67 16.89 13.34
C VAL A 292 -22.97 16.20 12.95
N ALA A 293 -22.97 14.88 12.90
CA ALA A 293 -24.15 14.04 12.73
C ALA A 293 -24.71 13.65 14.09
N LYS A 294 -26.01 13.89 14.30
CA LYS A 294 -26.67 13.55 15.58
C LYS A 294 -26.69 12.05 15.83
N GLU A 295 -26.75 11.27 14.76
CA GLU A 295 -26.73 9.81 14.78
C GLU A 295 -25.36 9.25 15.20
N LYS A 296 -24.30 10.07 15.15
CA LYS A 296 -22.95 9.72 15.58
C LYS A 296 -22.60 10.24 16.99
N TYR A 297 -23.56 10.81 17.75
CA TYR A 297 -23.28 11.29 19.11
C TYR A 297 -22.75 10.18 20.02
N GLY A 298 -21.62 10.46 20.69
CA GLY A 298 -20.93 9.50 21.54
C GLY A 298 -20.09 8.46 20.80
N MET A 299 -20.01 8.52 19.46
CA MET A 299 -18.96 7.83 18.70
C MET A 299 -17.65 8.59 18.84
N GLU A 300 -16.51 7.94 18.53
CA GLU A 300 -15.19 8.60 18.49
C GLU A 300 -15.23 9.83 17.56
N ASP A 301 -15.98 9.71 16.45
CA ASP A 301 -16.10 10.74 15.43
C ASP A 301 -17.57 11.12 15.27
N GLU A 302 -17.94 12.27 15.82
CA GLU A 302 -19.30 12.77 15.66
C GLU A 302 -19.49 13.49 14.30
N GLU A 303 -18.40 13.83 13.62
CA GLU A 303 -18.43 14.49 12.30
C GLU A 303 -18.67 13.51 11.17
N THR A 304 -19.35 13.96 10.11
CA THR A 304 -19.43 13.21 8.86
C THR A 304 -18.15 13.31 8.04
N GLU A 305 -17.98 12.43 7.06
CA GLU A 305 -16.72 12.28 6.32
C GLU A 305 -16.89 12.61 4.83
N ASP A 306 -16.00 13.48 4.33
CA ASP A 306 -15.83 13.83 2.91
C ASP A 306 -14.80 12.89 2.25
N ILE A 307 -14.88 12.68 0.94
CA ILE A 307 -13.76 12.08 0.17
C ILE A 307 -12.92 13.18 -0.46
N TRP A 308 -11.61 13.07 -0.27
CA TRP A 308 -10.60 13.95 -0.83
C TRP A 308 -9.66 13.18 -1.75
N LEU A 309 -9.12 13.90 -2.73
CA LEU A 309 -8.04 13.47 -3.60
C LEU A 309 -6.77 14.22 -3.27
N TYR A 310 -5.66 13.51 -3.31
CA TYR A 310 -4.32 14.06 -3.22
C TYR A 310 -3.66 13.98 -4.60
N ASP A 311 -3.37 15.13 -5.20
CA ASP A 311 -2.58 15.23 -6.43
C ASP A 311 -1.10 15.01 -6.07
N LEU A 312 -0.53 13.88 -6.50
CA LEU A 312 0.83 13.50 -6.13
C LEU A 312 1.90 14.33 -6.87
N ALA A 313 1.57 14.89 -8.03
CA ALA A 313 2.49 15.75 -8.76
C ALA A 313 2.59 17.14 -8.12
N THR A 314 1.46 17.72 -7.72
CA THR A 314 1.42 19.06 -7.13
C THR A 314 1.49 19.08 -5.61
N MET A 315 1.33 17.91 -4.96
CA MET A 315 1.24 17.73 -3.51
C MET A 315 0.10 18.56 -2.90
N LYS A 316 -1.05 18.58 -3.57
CA LYS A 316 -2.23 19.36 -3.15
C LYS A 316 -3.44 18.47 -2.97
N GLN A 317 -4.29 18.85 -2.03
CA GLN A 317 -5.55 18.18 -1.75
C GLN A 317 -6.70 18.90 -2.45
N GLU A 318 -7.63 18.14 -3.02
CA GLU A 318 -8.89 18.64 -3.53
C GLU A 318 -10.06 17.76 -3.07
N LYS A 319 -11.19 18.38 -2.75
CA LYS A 319 -12.38 17.65 -2.32
C LYS A 319 -13.05 17.01 -3.53
N LEU A 320 -13.34 15.72 -3.46
CA LEU A 320 -14.04 14.97 -4.49
C LEU A 320 -15.53 14.86 -4.20
N LEU A 321 -15.90 14.38 -3.00
CA LEU A 321 -17.28 14.25 -2.56
C LEU A 321 -17.46 14.94 -1.22
N GLN A 322 -18.54 15.71 -1.11
CA GLN A 322 -18.91 16.41 0.12
C GLN A 322 -20.12 15.76 0.79
N SER A 323 -19.99 15.41 2.06
CA SER A 323 -21.07 14.93 2.92
C SER A 323 -22.05 16.02 3.36
N ASP A 324 -23.22 15.57 3.77
CA ASP A 324 -24.18 16.35 4.56
C ASP A 324 -24.02 16.01 6.06
N ASP A 325 -24.99 16.39 6.90
CA ASP A 325 -24.97 16.13 8.35
C ASP A 325 -25.46 14.72 8.74
N HIS A 326 -25.70 13.82 7.77
CA HIS A 326 -26.20 12.47 8.03
C HIS A 326 -25.53 11.38 7.20
N THR A 327 -24.61 11.74 6.30
CA THR A 327 -24.01 10.83 5.32
C THR A 327 -22.49 10.83 5.40
N ASP A 328 -21.87 9.66 5.53
CA ASP A 328 -20.42 9.52 5.34
C ASP A 328 -20.08 9.00 3.94
N TYR A 329 -18.92 9.44 3.44
CA TYR A 329 -18.28 8.89 2.26
C TYR A 329 -16.88 8.34 2.57
N PHE A 330 -16.64 7.08 2.21
CA PHE A 330 -15.37 6.38 2.47
C PHE A 330 -14.79 5.79 1.18
N PRO A 331 -13.56 6.12 0.76
CA PRO A 331 -12.91 5.42 -0.35
C PRO A 331 -12.64 3.97 0.04
N LEU A 332 -12.75 3.05 -0.92
CA LEU A 332 -12.49 1.62 -0.70
C LEU A 332 -11.32 1.12 -1.54
N GLU A 333 -11.42 1.27 -2.85
CA GLU A 333 -10.38 0.84 -3.79
C GLU A 333 -10.59 1.49 -5.16
N TRP A 334 -9.53 1.48 -5.95
CA TRP A 334 -9.58 1.92 -7.34
C TRP A 334 -9.93 0.74 -8.25
N LYS A 335 -10.99 0.88 -9.06
CA LYS A 335 -11.37 -0.11 -10.07
C LYS A 335 -10.58 0.06 -11.37
N SER A 336 -10.13 1.29 -11.63
CA SER A 336 -9.29 1.65 -12.77
C SER A 336 -8.49 2.92 -12.43
N GLU A 337 -7.69 3.42 -13.37
CA GLU A 337 -6.96 4.70 -13.22
C GLU A 337 -7.90 5.92 -13.02
N THR A 338 -9.18 5.78 -13.37
CA THR A 338 -10.17 6.86 -13.33
C THR A 338 -11.34 6.58 -12.41
N GLU A 339 -11.53 5.36 -11.91
CA GLU A 339 -12.73 4.97 -11.18
C GLU A 339 -12.40 4.57 -9.74
N LEU A 340 -12.95 5.33 -8.80
CA LEU A 340 -12.85 5.07 -7.37
C LEU A 340 -14.16 4.45 -6.88
N LEU A 341 -14.06 3.25 -6.29
CA LEU A 341 -15.12 2.63 -5.51
C LEU A 341 -15.15 3.26 -4.11
N TYR A 342 -16.34 3.57 -3.62
CA TYR A 342 -16.52 4.15 -2.30
C TYR A 342 -17.82 3.67 -1.64
N TRP A 343 -17.86 3.71 -0.31
CA TRP A 343 -19.09 3.53 0.47
C TRP A 343 -19.74 4.87 0.77
N LYS A 344 -21.06 4.89 0.64
CA LYS A 344 -21.95 5.92 1.16
C LYS A 344 -22.74 5.33 2.33
N LYS A 345 -22.65 5.93 3.51
CA LYS A 345 -23.40 5.52 4.70
C LYS A 345 -24.34 6.62 5.17
N ASP A 346 -25.64 6.41 4.98
CA ASP A 346 -26.70 7.29 5.46
C ASP A 346 -27.17 6.81 6.85
N TYR A 347 -26.83 7.55 7.89
CA TYR A 347 -27.11 7.19 9.27
C TYR A 347 -28.58 7.34 9.65
N GLN A 348 -29.32 8.25 9.00
CA GLN A 348 -30.75 8.41 9.25
C GLN A 348 -31.57 7.24 8.74
N LYS A 349 -31.19 6.73 7.56
CA LYS A 349 -31.86 5.59 6.92
C LYS A 349 -31.25 4.25 7.34
N ASN A 350 -30.14 4.27 8.08
CA ASN A 350 -29.33 3.09 8.38
C ASN A 350 -29.04 2.27 7.11
N LYS A 351 -28.59 2.96 6.06
CA LYS A 351 -28.38 2.38 4.73
C LYS A 351 -26.93 2.60 4.29
N GLU A 352 -26.33 1.54 3.78
CA GLU A 352 -25.00 1.56 3.17
C GLU A 352 -25.13 1.22 1.68
N GLU A 353 -24.41 1.96 0.84
CA GLU A 353 -24.37 1.77 -0.61
C GLU A 353 -22.93 1.80 -1.10
N GLU A 354 -22.59 0.86 -1.98
CA GLU A 354 -21.33 0.87 -2.71
C GLU A 354 -21.55 1.55 -4.05
N LEU A 355 -20.76 2.59 -4.32
CA LEU A 355 -20.90 3.47 -5.47
C LEU A 355 -19.54 3.69 -6.12
N THR A 356 -19.54 4.11 -7.38
CA THR A 356 -18.32 4.44 -8.12
C THR A 356 -18.38 5.89 -8.58
N VAL A 357 -17.25 6.58 -8.50
CA VAL A 357 -17.08 7.94 -9.02
C VAL A 357 -15.95 7.95 -10.04
N THR A 358 -16.17 8.62 -11.17
CA THR A 358 -15.15 8.84 -12.21
C THR A 358 -14.40 10.13 -11.93
N ILE A 359 -13.08 10.06 -11.91
CA ILE A 359 -12.18 11.18 -11.65
C ILE A 359 -11.69 11.75 -12.99
N PRO A 360 -11.82 13.07 -13.21
CA PRO A 360 -11.36 13.70 -14.44
C PRO A 360 -9.84 13.60 -14.55
N GLN A 361 -9.35 13.13 -15.71
CA GLN A 361 -7.93 13.19 -16.06
C GLN A 361 -7.60 14.65 -16.42
N LYS A 362 -6.62 15.24 -15.74
CA LYS A 362 -6.15 16.62 -15.97
C LYS A 362 -5.07 16.68 -17.05
#